data_AF-A0A2M9ZS57-F1
#
_entry.id   AF-A0A2M9ZS57-F1
#
_cell.length_a   1.000
_cell.length_b   1.000
_cell.length_c   1.000
_cell.angle_alpha   90.00
_cell.angle_beta   90.00
_cell.angle_gamma   90.00
#
_symmetry.space_group_name_H-M   'P 1'
#
loop_
_entity.id
_entity.type
_entity.pdbx_description
1 polymer ?
#
loop_
_entity_poly.entity_id
_entity_poly.type
_entity_poly.pdbx_seq_one_letter_code
_entity_poly.pdbx_strand_id
1 'polypeptide(L)'
;MSKRKYGRQTSILLLILLLAMHSFCKPFTYNPGDPSTKEFAETKLLECMLGGCKHVDPGTSPLPPVPSNVQLSALDVSSLSLNPAFSPAVPSYSVALPEGSTDITLTGTAPQGSVSVTVNGTPQGSGFPPSPVPVSLGPTTVQIQVVNGSDTGTYEVKVMRFGAKVLTTEQSTCYNASGATISCSDPTFPGQDAAVSATTHKARIWPGLQQPVANQFTMPESVSGLVWLRCRLDNAGNGLSTSSCPAGGPSGMNKTNSFNACDNLVYAGFSDWRLPSAAEFLSIANLNDPSFSFTTELPNFENNLWTSQTLGSNSVKLQSASFKFNAVPGSANNSAHCVRGAYSYSQPPMYETTSADTVIDYRTGLEWDRCPQGLSTSSCSVGTANPMNWGAALLACQGKGTGWRVPTRNELISILDMGKVFSGASGPFIDDVTFPNTGAVLYSTSTSDPSDAAKNIGIDFGTVAVAPSQIKTTALRVRCVRSLFP
;
A
#
# COMPACT_ATOMS: atom_id res chain seq x y z
N MET A 1 65.97 -35.11 8.59
CA MET A 1 65.19 -34.15 7.79
C MET A 1 63.71 -34.45 7.98
N SER A 2 62.82 -33.44 7.99
CA SER A 2 61.35 -33.55 8.17
C SER A 2 60.75 -33.39 9.58
N LYS A 3 61.12 -32.33 10.31
CA LYS A 3 60.25 -31.75 11.38
C LYS A 3 60.07 -30.22 11.32
N ARG A 4 60.72 -29.52 10.37
CA ARG A 4 60.62 -28.05 10.22
C ARG A 4 59.59 -27.54 9.20
N LYS A 5 58.89 -28.43 8.46
CA LYS A 5 57.88 -28.01 7.45
C LYS A 5 56.45 -27.87 7.99
N TYR A 6 56.08 -28.57 9.06
CA TYR A 6 54.69 -28.55 9.56
C TYR A 6 54.34 -27.30 10.39
N GLY A 7 55.25 -26.78 11.22
CA GLY A 7 54.96 -25.60 12.06
C GLY A 7 54.86 -24.28 11.29
N ARG A 8 55.48 -24.18 10.11
CA ARG A 8 55.45 -22.96 9.27
C ARG A 8 54.16 -22.88 8.45
N GLN A 9 53.57 -24.01 8.03
CA GLN A 9 52.30 -24.00 7.31
C GLN A 9 51.09 -23.78 8.21
N THR A 10 51.06 -24.35 9.42
CA THR A 10 50.00 -24.05 10.39
C THR A 10 50.05 -22.61 10.89
N SER A 11 51.25 -22.03 11.09
CA SER A 11 51.38 -20.62 11.48
C SER A 11 50.97 -19.65 10.37
N ILE A 12 51.23 -19.98 9.10
CA ILE A 12 50.81 -19.16 7.95
C ILE A 12 49.28 -19.28 7.74
N LEU A 13 48.69 -20.47 7.89
CA LEU A 13 47.23 -20.62 7.84
C LEU A 13 46.53 -19.86 8.97
N LEU A 14 47.09 -19.89 10.19
CA LEU A 14 46.53 -19.15 11.33
C LEU A 14 46.63 -17.64 11.12
N LEU A 15 47.74 -17.14 10.56
CA LEU A 15 47.91 -15.73 10.22
C LEU A 15 46.95 -15.28 9.10
N ILE A 16 46.73 -16.11 8.08
CA ILE A 16 45.78 -15.83 6.99
C ILE A 16 44.34 -15.85 7.52
N LEU A 17 44.00 -16.76 8.45
CA LEU A 17 42.69 -16.75 9.13
C LEU A 17 42.51 -15.50 10.00
N LEU A 18 43.54 -15.10 10.75
CA LEU A 18 43.51 -13.91 11.61
C LEU A 18 43.44 -12.62 10.78
N LEU A 19 44.13 -12.53 9.64
CA LEU A 19 44.06 -11.39 8.71
C LEU A 19 42.72 -11.35 7.95
N ALA A 20 42.13 -12.50 7.64
CA ALA A 20 40.77 -12.58 7.10
C ALA A 20 39.73 -12.13 8.14
N MET A 21 39.90 -12.49 9.43
CA MET A 21 38.99 -12.05 10.50
C MET A 21 39.13 -10.56 10.86
N HIS A 22 40.32 -9.96 10.75
CA HIS A 22 40.48 -8.51 10.92
C HIS A 22 39.87 -7.69 9.76
N SER A 23 39.66 -8.29 8.59
CA SER A 23 39.00 -7.65 7.45
C SER A 23 37.46 -7.62 7.57
N PHE A 24 36.89 -8.24 8.61
CA PHE A 24 35.46 -8.23 8.92
C PHE A 24 35.09 -7.47 10.20
N CYS A 25 36.03 -6.73 10.82
CA CYS A 25 35.69 -5.74 11.84
C CYS A 25 35.06 -4.51 11.17
N LYS A 26 33.75 -4.57 10.89
CA LYS A 26 32.93 -3.38 10.65
C LYS A 26 32.94 -2.49 11.91
N PRO A 27 32.80 -1.16 11.78
CA PRO A 27 32.86 -0.23 12.91
C PRO A 27 31.82 -0.53 14.01
N PHE A 28 31.98 0.11 15.18
CA PHE A 28 31.27 -0.07 16.47
C PHE A 28 29.72 -0.03 16.47
N THR A 29 29.08 -0.04 15.30
CA THR A 29 27.63 -0.06 15.08
C THR A 29 27.11 -1.42 14.57
N TYR A 30 27.94 -2.47 14.51
CA TYR A 30 27.53 -3.81 14.11
C TYR A 30 26.69 -4.49 15.20
N ASN A 31 25.36 -4.51 15.02
CA ASN A 31 24.42 -5.10 15.98
C ASN A 31 23.52 -6.17 15.32
N PRO A 32 24.00 -7.42 15.16
CA PRO A 32 23.25 -8.51 14.54
C PRO A 32 22.10 -9.04 15.42
N GLY A 33 21.85 -8.46 16.59
CA GLY A 33 20.73 -8.79 17.47
C GLY A 33 19.51 -7.88 17.32
N ASP A 34 19.61 -6.79 16.55
CA ASP A 34 18.52 -5.84 16.32
C ASP A 34 17.79 -6.14 14.99
N PRO A 35 16.50 -6.56 15.03
CA PRO A 35 15.73 -6.92 13.84
C PRO A 35 15.55 -5.80 12.80
N SER A 36 15.77 -4.54 13.20
CA SER A 36 15.61 -3.38 12.32
C SER A 36 16.85 -3.09 11.45
N THR A 37 17.93 -3.83 11.64
CA THR A 37 19.21 -3.58 10.97
C THR A 37 19.44 -4.51 9.78
N LYS A 38 20.21 -4.03 8.80
CA LYS A 38 20.59 -4.82 7.62
C LYS A 38 21.48 -6.01 8.01
N GLU A 39 22.25 -5.86 9.07
CA GLU A 39 23.16 -6.85 9.63
C GLU A 39 22.42 -8.06 10.21
N PHE A 40 21.25 -7.85 10.84
CA PHE A 40 20.37 -8.95 11.28
C PHE A 40 19.86 -9.77 10.09
N ALA A 41 19.43 -9.11 9.01
CA ALA A 41 18.97 -9.77 7.80
C ALA A 41 20.08 -10.58 7.11
N GLU A 42 21.29 -10.02 7.00
CA GLU A 42 22.47 -10.71 6.45
C GLU A 42 22.86 -11.95 7.29
N THR A 43 22.76 -11.86 8.61
CA THR A 43 23.07 -12.97 9.53
C THR A 43 22.02 -14.09 9.44
N LYS A 44 20.73 -13.74 9.35
CA LYS A 44 19.64 -14.71 9.17
C LYS A 44 19.68 -15.41 7.82
N LEU A 45 20.08 -14.70 6.76
CA LEU A 45 20.28 -15.27 5.44
C LEU A 45 21.39 -16.34 5.46
N LEU A 46 22.50 -16.08 6.18
CA LEU A 46 23.62 -17.00 6.31
C LEU A 46 23.28 -18.23 7.18
N GLU A 47 22.52 -18.06 8.27
CA GLU A 47 21.98 -19.18 9.07
C GLU A 47 21.07 -20.11 8.25
N CYS A 48 20.25 -19.54 7.35
CA CYS A 48 19.42 -20.33 6.45
C CYS A 48 20.22 -21.06 5.37
N MET A 49 21.25 -20.42 4.79
CA MET A 49 22.13 -21.03 3.79
C MET A 49 22.97 -22.18 4.36
N LEU A 50 23.25 -22.16 5.66
CA LEU A 50 24.00 -23.21 6.37
C LEU A 50 23.12 -24.33 6.94
N GLY A 51 21.83 -24.38 6.58
CA GLY A 51 20.91 -25.45 6.96
C GLY A 51 20.37 -25.38 8.40
N GLY A 52 20.56 -24.25 9.10
CA GLY A 52 20.03 -24.01 10.44
C GLY A 52 18.55 -23.62 10.47
N CYS A 53 18.00 -23.17 9.34
CA CYS A 53 16.57 -22.88 9.22
C CYS A 53 15.80 -24.19 8.98
N LYS A 54 15.49 -24.93 10.06
CA LYS A 54 14.17 -25.56 10.09
C LYS A 54 13.18 -24.42 10.01
N HIS A 55 12.27 -24.46 9.05
CA HIS A 55 11.10 -23.59 9.05
C HIS A 55 10.30 -23.91 10.31
N VAL A 56 10.64 -23.22 11.40
CA VAL A 56 9.80 -23.07 12.56
C VAL A 56 9.06 -21.78 12.26
N ASP A 57 7.80 -21.91 11.85
CA ASP A 57 6.88 -20.79 11.85
C ASP A 57 6.96 -20.09 13.22
N PRO A 58 7.34 -18.81 13.29
CA PRO A 58 7.18 -18.05 14.52
C PRO A 58 5.67 -17.74 14.67
N GLY A 59 4.93 -18.65 15.30
CA GLY A 59 3.51 -18.54 15.66
C GLY A 59 2.59 -19.34 14.73
N THR A 60 1.70 -20.23 15.19
CA THR A 60 1.01 -20.33 16.48
C THR A 60 0.68 -21.79 16.77
N SER A 61 1.14 -22.34 17.90
CA SER A 61 0.35 -23.40 18.53
C SER A 61 -0.94 -22.71 19.01
N PRO A 62 -2.15 -23.19 18.64
CA PRO A 62 -3.37 -22.56 19.09
C PRO A 62 -3.36 -22.49 20.62
N LEU A 63 -3.69 -21.32 21.17
CA LEU A 63 -3.78 -21.16 22.62
C LEU A 63 -4.71 -22.24 23.18
N PRO A 64 -4.37 -22.85 24.34
CA PRO A 64 -5.25 -23.81 24.97
C PRO A 64 -6.58 -23.14 25.36
N PRO A 65 -7.69 -23.89 25.43
CA PRO A 65 -8.95 -23.36 25.95
C PRO A 65 -8.76 -22.74 27.33
N VAL A 66 -9.41 -21.61 27.57
CA VAL A 66 -9.26 -20.87 28.83
C VAL A 66 -9.93 -21.64 29.98
N PRO A 67 -9.24 -21.90 31.11
CA PRO A 67 -9.82 -22.62 32.26
C PRO A 67 -10.99 -21.85 32.90
N SER A 68 -12.03 -22.56 33.35
CA SER A 68 -13.31 -21.96 33.75
C SER A 68 -13.24 -20.93 34.88
N ASN A 69 -12.28 -21.05 35.80
CA ASN A 69 -12.11 -20.14 36.94
C ASN A 69 -11.35 -18.84 36.60
N VAL A 70 -10.82 -18.73 35.38
CA VAL A 70 -10.14 -17.54 34.83
C VAL A 70 -10.83 -17.04 33.54
N GLN A 71 -12.03 -17.55 33.25
CA GLN A 71 -12.80 -17.15 32.09
C GLN A 71 -13.45 -15.77 32.28
N LEU A 72 -13.25 -14.87 31.31
CA LEU A 72 -14.03 -13.64 31.21
C LEU A 72 -15.50 -13.99 30.92
N SER A 73 -16.44 -13.33 31.59
CA SER A 73 -17.88 -13.46 31.30
C SER A 73 -18.36 -12.51 30.21
N ALA A 74 -17.57 -11.47 29.91
CA ALA A 74 -17.76 -10.56 28.79
C ALA A 74 -16.41 -10.02 28.32
N LEU A 75 -16.31 -9.74 27.01
CA LEU A 75 -15.21 -9.02 26.37
C LEU A 75 -15.82 -8.16 25.25
N ASP A 76 -15.58 -6.85 25.31
CA ASP A 76 -15.97 -5.89 24.30
C ASP A 76 -14.74 -5.11 23.83
N VAL A 77 -14.65 -4.90 22.52
CA VAL A 77 -13.55 -4.19 21.87
C VAL A 77 -14.12 -3.04 21.08
N SER A 78 -14.26 -1.87 21.72
CA SER A 78 -14.88 -0.68 21.12
C SER A 78 -16.23 -0.94 20.44
N SER A 79 -17.05 -1.84 20.98
CA SER A 79 -18.33 -2.28 20.38
C SER A 79 -18.21 -2.91 18.98
N LEU A 80 -17.02 -3.35 18.59
CA LEU A 80 -16.77 -4.06 17.34
C LEU A 80 -17.13 -5.54 17.49
N SER A 81 -17.56 -6.16 16.39
CA SER A 81 -17.87 -7.59 16.36
C SER A 81 -16.59 -8.42 16.33
N LEU A 82 -16.41 -9.27 17.35
CA LEU A 82 -15.32 -10.25 17.41
C LEU A 82 -15.55 -11.41 16.44
N ASN A 83 -14.47 -11.91 15.84
CA ASN A 83 -14.45 -13.15 15.08
C ASN A 83 -13.45 -14.15 15.69
N PRO A 84 -13.90 -15.30 16.23
CA PRO A 84 -15.30 -15.70 16.38
C PRO A 84 -16.06 -14.80 17.37
N ALA A 85 -17.40 -14.92 17.40
CA ALA A 85 -18.19 -14.26 18.44
C ALA A 85 -17.71 -14.70 19.83
N PHE A 86 -17.77 -13.79 20.81
CA PHE A 86 -17.19 -14.03 22.13
C PHE A 86 -17.78 -15.30 22.78
N SER A 87 -16.88 -16.18 23.24
CA SER A 87 -17.21 -17.36 24.03
C SER A 87 -16.15 -17.54 25.11
N PRO A 88 -16.50 -17.59 26.40
CA PRO A 88 -15.52 -17.55 27.49
C PRO A 88 -14.35 -18.53 27.37
N ALA A 89 -14.56 -19.74 26.83
CA ALA A 89 -13.52 -20.75 26.68
C ALA A 89 -12.59 -20.54 25.47
N VAL A 90 -12.98 -19.69 24.51
CA VAL A 90 -12.21 -19.41 23.30
C VAL A 90 -11.14 -18.36 23.61
N PRO A 91 -9.84 -18.68 23.41
CA PRO A 91 -8.76 -17.79 23.78
C PRO A 91 -8.40 -16.77 22.69
N SER A 92 -8.73 -17.02 21.43
CA SER A 92 -8.24 -16.21 20.30
C SER A 92 -9.38 -15.58 19.54
N TYR A 93 -9.28 -14.27 19.34
CA TYR A 93 -10.24 -13.45 18.60
C TYR A 93 -9.53 -12.55 17.60
N SER A 94 -10.27 -12.12 16.59
CA SER A 94 -9.84 -11.10 15.64
C SER A 94 -10.91 -10.03 15.49
N VAL A 95 -10.46 -8.81 15.22
CA VAL A 95 -11.33 -7.66 14.95
C VAL A 95 -10.66 -6.75 13.94
N ALA A 96 -11.43 -6.05 13.13
CA ALA A 96 -10.91 -5.02 12.23
C ALA A 96 -11.39 -3.64 12.66
N LEU A 97 -10.48 -2.67 12.63
CA LEU A 97 -10.80 -1.30 12.99
C LEU A 97 -11.60 -0.62 11.87
N PRO A 98 -12.57 0.24 12.24
CA PRO A 98 -13.12 1.21 11.31
C PRO A 98 -12.01 2.11 10.72
N GLU A 99 -12.24 2.60 9.51
CA GLU A 99 -11.31 3.51 8.84
C GLU A 99 -11.13 4.79 9.67
N GLY A 100 -9.88 5.27 9.75
CA GLY A 100 -9.52 6.45 10.54
C GLY A 100 -9.27 6.18 12.02
N SER A 101 -9.71 5.05 12.58
CA SER A 101 -9.42 4.69 13.97
C SER A 101 -7.92 4.39 14.18
N THR A 102 -7.36 4.90 15.27
CA THR A 102 -5.94 4.77 15.63
C THR A 102 -5.70 3.96 16.89
N ASP A 103 -6.77 3.61 17.59
CA ASP A 103 -6.76 2.94 18.88
C ASP A 103 -8.04 2.13 19.05
N ILE A 104 -8.02 1.26 20.06
CA ILE A 104 -9.20 0.56 20.56
C ILE A 104 -9.33 0.76 22.06
N THR A 105 -10.52 0.53 22.58
CA THR A 105 -10.82 0.39 23.99
C THR A 105 -11.23 -1.04 24.27
N LEU A 106 -10.72 -1.60 25.36
CA LEU A 106 -11.05 -2.95 25.80
C LEU A 106 -11.84 -2.86 27.10
N THR A 107 -12.99 -3.51 27.15
CA THR A 107 -13.76 -3.72 28.38
C THR A 107 -14.17 -5.19 28.50
N GLY A 108 -14.53 -5.62 29.70
CA GLY A 108 -14.71 -7.03 29.98
C GLY A 108 -14.94 -7.29 31.47
N THR A 109 -15.37 -8.49 31.80
CA THR A 109 -15.75 -8.85 33.16
C THR A 109 -15.00 -10.09 33.58
N ALA A 110 -14.04 -9.90 34.49
CA ALA A 110 -13.28 -11.01 35.08
C ALA A 110 -14.12 -11.75 36.14
N PRO A 111 -13.83 -13.05 36.37
CA PRO A 111 -14.56 -13.82 37.36
C PRO A 111 -14.30 -13.28 38.77
N GLN A 112 -15.31 -13.41 39.64
CA GLN A 112 -15.20 -12.96 41.04
C GLN A 112 -14.06 -13.69 41.75
N GLY A 113 -13.23 -12.94 42.49
CA GLY A 113 -12.06 -13.50 43.19
C GLY A 113 -10.78 -13.56 42.35
N SER A 114 -10.80 -13.07 41.11
CA SER A 114 -9.58 -12.90 40.31
C SER A 114 -8.54 -12.06 41.06
N VAL A 115 -7.30 -12.56 41.08
CA VAL A 115 -6.16 -11.94 41.75
C VAL A 115 -5.61 -10.77 40.94
N SER A 116 -5.57 -10.92 39.61
CA SER A 116 -5.16 -9.84 38.71
C SER A 116 -5.73 -10.01 37.31
N VAL A 117 -5.97 -8.89 36.64
CA VAL A 117 -6.23 -8.83 35.20
C VAL A 117 -5.22 -7.87 34.59
N THR A 118 -4.60 -8.23 33.48
CA THR A 118 -3.69 -7.32 32.75
C THR A 118 -4.05 -7.24 31.28
N VAL A 119 -3.78 -6.08 30.68
CA VAL A 119 -3.84 -5.85 29.22
C VAL A 119 -2.45 -5.45 28.77
N ASN A 120 -1.83 -6.24 27.90
CA ASN A 120 -0.43 -6.08 27.51
C ASN A 120 0.51 -5.90 28.73
N GLY A 121 0.28 -6.67 29.78
CA GLY A 121 1.03 -6.60 31.04
C GLY A 121 0.69 -5.41 31.95
N THR A 122 -0.14 -4.45 31.50
CA THR A 122 -0.59 -3.33 32.32
C THR A 122 -1.75 -3.76 33.21
N PRO A 123 -1.64 -3.65 34.55
CA PRO A 123 -2.70 -4.04 35.48
C PRO A 123 -3.99 -3.25 35.22
N GLN A 124 -5.11 -3.97 35.23
CA GLN A 124 -6.45 -3.41 35.16
C GLN A 124 -7.14 -3.58 36.52
N GLY A 125 -7.97 -2.61 36.90
CA GLY A 125 -8.83 -2.75 38.07
C GLY A 125 -9.86 -3.87 37.89
N SER A 126 -10.49 -4.31 38.99
CA SER A 126 -11.47 -5.42 38.97
C SER A 126 -12.68 -5.22 38.04
N GLY A 127 -12.96 -3.98 37.64
CA GLY A 127 -14.00 -3.62 36.68
C GLY A 127 -13.51 -3.40 35.24
N PHE A 128 -12.23 -3.66 34.95
CA PHE A 128 -11.61 -3.60 33.62
C PHE A 128 -12.04 -2.34 32.82
N PRO A 129 -11.76 -1.13 33.36
CA PRO A 129 -12.27 0.11 32.78
C PRO A 129 -11.72 0.32 31.37
N PRO A 130 -12.47 1.01 30.48
CA PRO A 130 -12.01 1.26 29.12
C PRO A 130 -10.71 2.06 29.14
N SER A 131 -9.65 1.48 28.59
CA SER A 131 -8.35 2.13 28.41
C SER A 131 -7.97 2.10 26.93
N PRO A 132 -7.53 3.23 26.35
CA PRO A 132 -7.11 3.26 24.95
C PRO A 132 -5.81 2.49 24.75
N VAL A 133 -5.82 1.54 23.82
CA VAL A 133 -4.65 0.82 23.33
C VAL A 133 -4.36 1.33 21.91
N PRO A 134 -3.24 2.04 21.68
CA PRO A 134 -2.85 2.47 20.35
C PRO A 134 -2.63 1.28 19.42
N VAL A 135 -3.06 1.41 18.16
CA VAL A 135 -2.97 0.36 17.14
C VAL A 135 -2.24 0.91 15.93
N SER A 136 -1.13 0.28 15.57
CA SER A 136 -0.40 0.59 14.32
C SER A 136 -1.09 -0.02 13.11
N LEU A 137 -0.83 0.49 11.90
CA LEU A 137 -1.23 -0.21 10.68
C LEU A 137 -0.71 -1.65 10.69
N GLY A 138 -1.51 -2.57 10.18
CA GLY A 138 -1.24 -4.00 10.24
C GLY A 138 -1.87 -4.70 11.46
N PRO A 139 -1.47 -5.95 11.72
CA PRO A 139 -1.94 -6.71 12.86
C PRO A 139 -1.26 -6.22 14.15
N THR A 140 -2.06 -5.94 15.17
CA THR A 140 -1.61 -5.70 16.54
C THR A 140 -2.25 -6.74 17.45
N THR A 141 -1.45 -7.57 18.11
CA THR A 141 -1.96 -8.54 19.09
C THR A 141 -2.05 -7.88 20.46
N VAL A 142 -3.24 -7.91 21.06
CA VAL A 142 -3.45 -7.52 22.46
C VAL A 142 -3.67 -8.76 23.31
N GLN A 143 -2.83 -8.94 24.33
CA GLN A 143 -2.97 -10.02 25.30
C GLN A 143 -3.71 -9.54 26.54
N ILE A 144 -4.72 -10.32 26.94
CA ILE A 144 -5.44 -10.16 28.20
C ILE A 144 -5.13 -11.38 29.06
N GLN A 145 -4.53 -11.16 30.22
CA GLN A 145 -4.22 -12.24 31.15
C GLN A 145 -5.07 -12.11 32.41
N VAL A 146 -5.78 -13.17 32.76
CA VAL A 146 -6.59 -13.30 33.98
C VAL A 146 -5.92 -14.33 34.88
N VAL A 147 -5.66 -13.95 36.13
CA VAL A 147 -5.05 -14.84 37.13
C VAL A 147 -6.01 -15.00 38.30
N ASN A 148 -6.26 -16.25 38.70
CA ASN A 148 -7.06 -16.59 39.86
C ASN A 148 -6.38 -17.73 40.64
N GLY A 149 -5.76 -17.41 41.77
CA GLY A 149 -4.91 -18.35 42.50
C GLY A 149 -3.69 -18.75 41.68
N SER A 150 -3.50 -20.05 41.43
CA SER A 150 -2.44 -20.59 40.57
C SER A 150 -2.82 -20.65 39.09
N ASP A 151 -4.10 -20.49 38.76
CA ASP A 151 -4.57 -20.64 37.39
C ASP A 151 -4.43 -19.34 36.62
N THR A 152 -4.06 -19.47 35.34
CA THR A 152 -3.86 -18.36 34.42
C THR A 152 -4.61 -18.64 33.13
N GLY A 153 -5.43 -17.68 32.71
CA GLY A 153 -6.13 -17.66 31.43
C GLY A 153 -5.57 -16.55 30.55
N THR A 154 -5.30 -16.85 29.29
CA THR A 154 -4.81 -15.87 28.31
C THR A 154 -5.80 -15.77 27.17
N TYR A 155 -6.21 -14.55 26.87
CA TYR A 155 -6.92 -14.19 25.65
C TYR A 155 -6.01 -13.37 24.74
N GLU A 156 -6.11 -13.63 23.44
CA GLU A 156 -5.45 -12.85 22.39
C GLU A 156 -6.50 -12.25 21.47
N VAL A 157 -6.44 -10.92 21.32
CA VAL A 157 -7.24 -10.18 20.34
C VAL A 157 -6.28 -9.68 19.25
N LYS A 158 -6.34 -10.29 18.06
CA LYS A 158 -5.62 -9.82 16.87
C LYS A 158 -6.42 -8.67 16.24
N VAL A 159 -5.92 -7.46 16.42
CA VAL A 159 -6.53 -6.23 15.95
C VAL A 159 -5.95 -5.88 14.58
N MET A 160 -6.79 -5.85 13.56
CA MET A 160 -6.40 -5.56 12.19
C MET A 160 -6.70 -4.10 11.87
N ARG A 161 -5.67 -3.28 11.69
CA ARG A 161 -5.84 -1.88 11.26
C ARG A 161 -5.34 -1.72 9.84
N PHE A 162 -6.18 -1.12 9.00
CA PHE A 162 -5.86 -0.82 7.61
C PHE A 162 -5.74 0.68 7.40
N GLY A 163 -5.00 1.07 6.35
CA GLY A 163 -4.92 2.45 5.91
C GLY A 163 -6.18 2.86 5.14
N ALA A 164 -6.08 3.98 4.45
CA ALA A 164 -7.19 4.49 3.65
C ALA A 164 -7.47 3.57 2.46
N LYS A 165 -8.75 3.28 2.18
CA LYS A 165 -9.10 2.44 1.02
C LYS A 165 -8.65 3.10 -0.29
N VAL A 166 -8.49 2.28 -1.34
CA VAL A 166 -8.12 2.81 -2.66
C VAL A 166 -9.28 3.63 -3.19
N LEU A 167 -8.98 4.86 -3.58
CA LEU A 167 -9.93 5.73 -4.22
C LEU A 167 -10.45 5.06 -5.49
N THR A 168 -11.78 5.00 -5.61
CA THR A 168 -12.44 4.53 -6.84
C THR A 168 -12.04 5.38 -8.05
N THR A 169 -12.40 4.91 -9.24
CA THR A 169 -12.17 5.69 -10.46
C THR A 169 -13.36 6.59 -10.84
N GLU A 170 -14.43 6.52 -10.04
CA GLU A 170 -15.80 6.99 -10.32
C GLU A 170 -16.52 6.27 -11.47
N GLN A 171 -15.87 5.40 -12.26
CA GLN A 171 -16.53 4.76 -13.41
C GLN A 171 -17.86 4.13 -12.99
N SER A 172 -18.98 4.57 -13.57
CA SER A 172 -20.33 4.16 -13.12
C SER A 172 -21.12 3.38 -14.17
N THR A 173 -20.51 3.06 -15.30
CA THR A 173 -21.13 2.31 -16.39
C THR A 173 -20.27 1.10 -16.75
N CYS A 174 -20.93 -0.04 -16.95
CA CYS A 174 -20.29 -1.27 -17.41
C CYS A 174 -20.45 -1.44 -18.92
N TYR A 175 -19.45 -2.05 -19.55
CA TYR A 175 -19.37 -2.20 -21.00
C TYR A 175 -18.96 -3.62 -21.38
N ASN A 176 -19.46 -4.11 -22.51
CA ASN A 176 -18.96 -5.35 -23.09
C ASN A 176 -17.63 -5.13 -23.85
N ALA A 177 -17.13 -6.17 -24.53
CA ALA A 177 -15.87 -6.11 -25.29
C ALA A 177 -15.89 -5.13 -26.48
N SER A 178 -17.05 -4.82 -27.05
CA SER A 178 -17.19 -3.84 -28.14
C SER A 178 -17.44 -2.42 -27.66
N GLY A 179 -17.47 -2.18 -26.34
CA GLY A 179 -17.77 -0.88 -25.75
C GLY A 179 -19.26 -0.54 -25.67
N ALA A 180 -20.15 -1.49 -25.92
CA ALA A 180 -21.58 -1.26 -25.70
C ALA A 180 -21.92 -1.33 -24.21
N THR A 181 -22.74 -0.40 -23.74
CA THR A 181 -23.23 -0.35 -22.36
C THR A 181 -24.03 -1.62 -22.03
N ILE A 182 -23.75 -2.20 -20.86
CA ILE A 182 -24.43 -3.38 -20.33
C ILE A 182 -24.73 -3.21 -18.84
N SER A 183 -25.52 -4.12 -18.28
CA SER A 183 -25.71 -4.20 -16.83
C SER A 183 -24.39 -4.58 -16.14
N CYS A 184 -24.09 -3.94 -15.01
CA CYS A 184 -22.94 -4.33 -14.20
C CYS A 184 -23.07 -5.70 -13.53
N SER A 185 -24.28 -6.27 -13.55
CA SER A 185 -24.56 -7.64 -13.10
C SER A 185 -24.51 -8.66 -14.25
N ASP A 186 -24.06 -8.26 -15.45
CA ASP A 186 -23.94 -9.19 -16.59
C ASP A 186 -22.91 -10.29 -16.26
N PRO A 187 -23.32 -11.58 -16.32
CA PRO A 187 -22.44 -12.70 -15.93
C PRO A 187 -21.31 -12.94 -16.92
N THR A 188 -21.35 -12.38 -18.13
CA THR A 188 -20.30 -12.52 -19.14
C THR A 188 -19.18 -11.50 -18.98
N PHE A 189 -19.46 -10.36 -18.34
CA PHE A 189 -18.47 -9.33 -18.01
C PHE A 189 -18.62 -8.88 -16.54
N PRO A 190 -18.40 -9.79 -15.58
CA PRO A 190 -18.59 -9.52 -14.16
C PRO A 190 -17.47 -8.65 -13.56
N GLY A 191 -17.71 -8.05 -12.40
CA GLY A 191 -16.63 -7.45 -11.59
C GLY A 191 -15.89 -6.29 -12.26
N GLN A 192 -16.56 -5.59 -13.18
CA GLN A 192 -16.04 -4.36 -13.78
C GLN A 192 -15.90 -3.24 -12.75
N ASP A 193 -15.12 -2.22 -13.06
CA ASP A 193 -14.88 -1.08 -12.19
C ASP A 193 -16.18 -0.44 -11.67
N ALA A 194 -17.18 -0.25 -12.53
CA ALA A 194 -18.47 0.29 -12.13
C ALA A 194 -19.30 -0.61 -11.20
N ALA A 195 -19.07 -1.92 -11.22
CA ALA A 195 -19.68 -2.83 -10.25
C ALA A 195 -19.02 -2.71 -8.85
N VAL A 196 -17.75 -2.30 -8.80
CA VAL A 196 -16.98 -2.08 -7.57
C VAL A 196 -17.23 -0.69 -7.00
N SER A 197 -17.30 0.32 -7.87
CA SER A 197 -17.46 1.73 -7.51
C SER A 197 -18.87 2.10 -6.99
N ALA A 198 -19.87 1.22 -7.16
CA ALA A 198 -21.24 1.48 -6.73
C ALA A 198 -21.46 1.45 -5.21
N THR A 199 -20.51 0.95 -4.42
CA THR A 199 -20.72 0.70 -2.98
C THR A 199 -19.70 1.31 -2.02
N THR A 200 -18.55 1.84 -2.46
CA THR A 200 -17.52 2.34 -1.53
C THR A 200 -16.59 3.42 -2.12
N HIS A 201 -16.15 4.37 -1.28
CA HIS A 201 -15.00 5.29 -1.46
C HIS A 201 -14.93 6.05 -2.79
N LYS A 202 -15.89 6.96 -2.98
CA LYS A 202 -15.85 7.93 -4.06
C LYS A 202 -14.49 8.60 -4.15
N ALA A 203 -13.97 8.73 -5.37
CA ALA A 203 -12.61 9.11 -5.69
C ALA A 203 -12.19 10.48 -5.18
N ARG A 204 -13.15 11.30 -4.74
CA ARG A 204 -12.95 12.74 -4.62
C ARG A 204 -14.16 13.42 -4.00
N ILE A 205 -14.01 13.93 -2.79
CA ILE A 205 -14.97 14.88 -2.22
C ILE A 205 -14.26 16.20 -2.08
N TRP A 206 -14.65 17.16 -2.92
CA TRP A 206 -14.24 18.55 -2.80
C TRP A 206 -15.28 19.29 -1.97
N PRO A 207 -15.06 19.57 -0.68
CA PRO A 207 -16.02 20.29 0.16
C PRO A 207 -16.14 21.77 -0.24
N GLY A 208 -15.32 22.22 -1.22
CA GLY A 208 -15.37 23.54 -1.82
C GLY A 208 -14.07 24.30 -1.69
N LEU A 209 -14.04 25.46 -2.34
CA LEU A 209 -12.94 26.42 -2.27
C LEU A 209 -12.72 26.91 -0.83
N GLN A 210 -11.48 26.80 -0.34
CA GLN A 210 -11.08 27.36 0.94
C GLN A 210 -10.18 28.58 0.74
N GLN A 211 -10.35 29.57 1.62
CA GLN A 211 -9.53 30.79 1.64
C GLN A 211 -8.99 31.04 3.07
N PRO A 212 -7.98 30.27 3.52
CA PRO A 212 -7.44 30.41 4.88
C PRO A 212 -6.78 31.77 5.14
N VAL A 213 -6.22 32.38 4.08
CA VAL A 213 -5.59 33.71 4.11
C VAL A 213 -6.17 34.55 2.98
N ALA A 214 -6.27 35.87 3.18
CA ALA A 214 -6.82 36.80 2.21
C ALA A 214 -6.20 36.60 0.82
N ASN A 215 -7.05 36.38 -0.19
CA ASN A 215 -6.68 36.13 -1.59
C ASN A 215 -5.82 34.87 -1.84
N GLN A 216 -5.64 34.00 -0.86
CA GLN A 216 -4.88 32.74 -1.01
C GLN A 216 -5.81 31.54 -0.87
N PHE A 217 -5.84 30.72 -1.92
CA PHE A 217 -6.91 29.76 -2.15
C PHE A 217 -6.39 28.32 -2.18
N THR A 218 -7.05 27.45 -1.44
CA THR A 218 -6.73 26.01 -1.37
C THR A 218 -7.96 25.16 -1.66
N MET A 219 -7.71 23.91 -2.04
CA MET A 219 -8.73 22.92 -2.35
C MET A 219 -8.47 21.66 -1.53
N PRO A 220 -9.12 21.49 -0.37
CA PRO A 220 -9.07 20.25 0.39
C PRO A 220 -9.81 19.13 -0.35
N GLU A 221 -9.30 17.91 -0.29
CA GLU A 221 -9.95 16.71 -0.81
C GLU A 221 -10.21 15.77 0.39
N SER A 222 -11.48 15.62 0.75
CA SER A 222 -11.88 15.05 2.04
C SER A 222 -11.64 13.54 2.15
N VAL A 223 -11.41 12.84 1.03
CA VAL A 223 -11.22 11.37 1.05
C VAL A 223 -9.75 11.01 1.28
N SER A 224 -8.82 11.70 0.62
CA SER A 224 -7.38 11.55 0.82
C SER A 224 -6.83 12.34 2.00
N GLY A 225 -7.55 13.38 2.45
CA GLY A 225 -7.05 14.35 3.43
C GLY A 225 -6.01 15.32 2.86
N LEU A 226 -5.77 15.29 1.54
CA LEU A 226 -4.84 16.19 0.87
C LEU A 226 -5.44 17.58 0.70
N VAL A 227 -4.57 18.59 0.68
CA VAL A 227 -4.94 19.95 0.31
C VAL A 227 -4.12 20.38 -0.88
N TRP A 228 -4.80 20.73 -1.96
CA TRP A 228 -4.18 21.16 -3.21
C TRP A 228 -4.10 22.68 -3.26
N LEU A 229 -3.02 23.19 -3.84
CA LEU A 229 -2.97 24.59 -4.24
C LEU A 229 -4.03 24.79 -5.32
N ARG A 230 -4.93 25.77 -5.19
CA ARG A 230 -6.03 25.91 -6.18
C ARG A 230 -5.49 26.26 -7.56
N CYS A 231 -4.69 27.31 -7.62
CA CYS A 231 -4.04 27.76 -8.84
C CYS A 231 -2.63 27.17 -8.92
N ARG A 232 -2.02 27.20 -10.10
CA ARG A 232 -0.59 26.92 -10.25
C ARG A 232 0.29 28.00 -9.60
N LEU A 233 1.59 27.71 -9.56
CA LEU A 233 2.63 28.68 -9.24
C LEU A 233 2.76 29.75 -10.35
N ASP A 234 3.29 30.93 -10.00
CA ASP A 234 3.67 32.00 -10.93
C ASP A 234 5.09 31.79 -11.50
N ASN A 235 5.52 32.64 -12.44
CA ASN A 235 6.83 32.50 -13.11
C ASN A 235 8.04 32.53 -12.17
N ALA A 236 7.87 33.02 -10.94
CA ALA A 236 8.88 33.06 -9.90
C ALA A 236 8.76 31.91 -8.90
N GLY A 237 7.82 30.98 -9.09
CA GLY A 237 7.58 29.84 -8.21
C GLY A 237 6.70 30.14 -7.01
N ASN A 238 6.00 31.29 -6.96
CA ASN A 238 5.11 31.65 -5.85
C ASN A 238 3.66 31.22 -6.12
N GLY A 239 2.88 31.00 -5.07
CA GLY A 239 1.43 30.74 -5.22
C GLY A 239 0.66 31.99 -5.68
N LEU A 240 -0.20 31.83 -6.68
CA LEU A 240 -1.05 32.93 -7.18
C LEU A 240 -2.08 33.37 -6.14
N SER A 241 -2.16 34.67 -5.85
CA SER A 241 -3.13 35.24 -4.90
C SER A 241 -4.39 35.76 -5.59
N THR A 242 -5.05 34.91 -6.37
CA THR A 242 -6.31 35.22 -7.08
C THR A 242 -7.19 33.98 -7.21
N SER A 243 -8.51 34.17 -7.18
CA SER A 243 -9.47 33.07 -7.36
C SER A 243 -9.68 32.68 -8.82
N SER A 244 -9.32 33.55 -9.76
CA SER A 244 -9.54 33.37 -11.20
C SER A 244 -8.49 32.50 -11.91
N CYS A 245 -7.40 32.15 -11.22
CA CYS A 245 -6.29 31.33 -11.71
C CYS A 245 -5.91 31.62 -13.18
N PRO A 246 -5.47 32.84 -13.55
CA PRO A 246 -5.23 33.22 -14.94
C PRO A 246 -4.17 32.35 -15.64
N ALA A 247 -4.26 32.23 -16.97
CA ALA A 247 -3.26 31.56 -17.85
C ALA A 247 -1.93 32.36 -17.94
N GLY A 248 -0.80 31.69 -18.34
CA GLY A 248 0.59 32.23 -18.30
C GLY A 248 1.43 32.22 -16.98
N GLY A 249 1.92 31.06 -16.51
CA GLY A 249 2.75 30.83 -15.30
C GLY A 249 3.99 30.02 -15.73
N PRO A 250 4.84 29.48 -14.82
CA PRO A 250 6.17 29.00 -15.17
C PRO A 250 6.03 27.77 -16.07
N SER A 251 5.93 28.02 -17.37
CA SER A 251 6.00 27.02 -18.40
C SER A 251 7.46 26.64 -18.54
N GLY A 252 7.82 25.47 -18.02
CA GLY A 252 9.14 24.91 -18.22
C GLY A 252 10.10 25.03 -17.05
N MET A 253 9.63 24.71 -15.85
CA MET A 253 10.54 24.35 -14.77
C MET A 253 11.12 22.96 -15.03
N ASN A 254 12.42 22.80 -14.74
CA ASN A 254 13.01 21.49 -14.59
C ASN A 254 12.54 20.83 -13.27
N LYS A 255 12.87 19.56 -13.07
CA LYS A 255 12.48 18.79 -11.89
C LYS A 255 12.94 19.43 -10.57
N THR A 256 14.20 19.88 -10.51
CA THR A 256 14.80 20.45 -9.29
C THR A 256 14.14 21.77 -8.89
N ASN A 257 13.93 22.67 -9.86
CA ASN A 257 13.26 23.94 -9.62
C ASN A 257 11.81 23.71 -9.17
N SER A 258 11.12 22.74 -9.76
CA SER A 258 9.75 22.36 -9.36
C SER A 258 9.68 21.82 -7.94
N PHE A 259 10.65 21.00 -7.54
CA PHE A 259 10.76 20.51 -6.18
C PHE A 259 10.97 21.67 -5.21
N ASN A 260 11.98 22.51 -5.47
CA ASN A 260 12.31 23.66 -4.61
C ASN A 260 11.16 24.66 -4.52
N ALA A 261 10.43 24.89 -5.62
CA ALA A 261 9.32 25.83 -5.64
C ALA A 261 8.17 25.39 -4.71
N CYS A 262 7.82 24.10 -4.71
CA CYS A 262 6.82 23.60 -3.77
C CYS A 262 7.36 23.49 -2.34
N ASP A 263 8.58 22.98 -2.15
CA ASP A 263 9.18 22.72 -0.82
C ASP A 263 9.43 24.01 -0.02
N ASN A 264 9.75 25.11 -0.70
CA ASN A 264 9.94 26.42 -0.07
C ASN A 264 8.67 27.29 -0.06
N LEU A 265 7.54 26.78 -0.57
CA LEU A 265 6.33 27.57 -0.68
C LEU A 265 5.73 27.83 0.71
N VAL A 266 5.57 29.10 1.06
CA VAL A 266 4.74 29.53 2.18
C VAL A 266 3.47 30.17 1.63
N TYR A 267 2.34 29.46 1.73
CA TYR A 267 1.07 29.88 1.13
C TYR A 267 -0.12 29.40 1.95
N ALA A 268 -1.14 30.26 2.04
CA ALA A 268 -2.36 30.10 2.83
C ALA A 268 -2.11 29.77 4.31
N GLY A 269 -1.01 30.30 4.87
CA GLY A 269 -0.60 30.04 6.26
C GLY A 269 0.13 28.71 6.46
N PHE A 270 0.50 28.01 5.38
CA PHE A 270 1.16 26.71 5.42
C PHE A 270 2.53 26.75 4.74
N SER A 271 3.44 25.91 5.21
CA SER A 271 4.84 25.82 4.76
C SER A 271 5.30 24.38 4.48
N ASP A 272 4.38 23.42 4.55
CA ASP A 272 4.56 21.99 4.30
C ASP A 272 4.08 21.58 2.90
N TRP A 273 4.14 22.51 1.95
CA TRP A 273 3.84 22.26 0.55
C TRP A 273 4.93 21.42 -0.09
N ARG A 274 4.56 20.60 -1.06
CA ARG A 274 5.51 19.72 -1.77
C ARG A 274 4.96 19.31 -3.13
N LEU A 275 5.85 18.76 -3.94
CA LEU A 275 5.48 18.19 -5.23
C LEU A 275 4.67 16.89 -5.01
N PRO A 276 3.51 16.72 -5.67
CA PRO A 276 2.68 15.53 -5.53
C PRO A 276 3.37 14.30 -6.09
N SER A 277 3.19 13.17 -5.42
CA SER A 277 3.46 11.86 -5.98
C SER A 277 2.49 11.52 -7.09
N ALA A 278 2.89 10.57 -7.94
CA ALA A 278 2.00 9.98 -8.93
C ALA A 278 0.75 9.39 -8.25
N ALA A 279 0.87 8.73 -7.09
CA ALA A 279 -0.28 8.22 -6.34
C ALA A 279 -1.26 9.33 -5.92
N GLU A 280 -0.76 10.48 -5.47
CA GLU A 280 -1.60 11.63 -5.12
C GLU A 280 -2.27 12.26 -6.35
N PHE A 281 -1.58 12.32 -7.50
CA PHE A 281 -2.26 12.73 -8.72
C PHE A 281 -3.37 11.76 -9.11
N LEU A 282 -3.18 10.46 -8.92
CA LEU A 282 -4.21 9.46 -9.24
C LEU A 282 -5.40 9.55 -8.31
N SER A 283 -5.15 9.99 -7.08
CA SER A 283 -6.18 10.33 -6.10
C SER A 283 -7.13 11.42 -6.60
N ILE A 284 -6.76 12.13 -7.67
CA ILE A 284 -7.53 13.24 -8.19
C ILE A 284 -8.10 12.96 -9.60
N ALA A 285 -7.90 11.78 -10.19
CA ALA A 285 -8.47 11.47 -11.50
C ALA A 285 -9.98 11.16 -11.43
N ASN A 286 -10.80 11.72 -12.34
CA ASN A 286 -12.19 11.29 -12.57
C ASN A 286 -12.24 10.53 -13.91
N LEU A 287 -12.45 9.21 -13.88
CA LEU A 287 -12.47 8.39 -15.09
C LEU A 287 -13.89 8.20 -15.68
N ASN A 288 -14.89 8.97 -15.23
CA ASN A 288 -16.12 9.18 -16.00
C ASN A 288 -15.98 10.32 -17.01
N ASP A 289 -15.05 11.24 -16.79
CA ASP A 289 -14.84 12.41 -17.64
C ASP A 289 -13.66 12.17 -18.58
N PRO A 290 -13.89 11.93 -19.89
CA PRO A 290 -12.80 11.74 -20.85
C PRO A 290 -11.94 13.00 -21.03
N SER A 291 -12.42 14.17 -20.63
CA SER A 291 -11.64 15.41 -20.66
C SER A 291 -10.68 15.54 -19.48
N PHE A 292 -10.86 14.72 -18.44
CA PHE A 292 -10.07 14.76 -17.20
C PHE A 292 -9.92 16.18 -16.63
N SER A 293 -10.98 16.98 -16.72
CA SER A 293 -10.92 18.41 -16.45
C SER A 293 -11.30 18.75 -15.01
N PHE A 294 -10.62 19.72 -14.42
CA PHE A 294 -10.86 20.21 -13.05
C PHE A 294 -11.30 21.68 -13.06
N THR A 295 -12.20 22.04 -13.98
CA THR A 295 -12.52 23.45 -14.28
C THR A 295 -12.93 24.28 -13.06
N THR A 296 -13.52 23.67 -12.04
CA THR A 296 -13.99 24.37 -10.84
C THR A 296 -12.99 24.28 -9.69
N GLU A 297 -12.36 23.13 -9.54
CA GLU A 297 -11.52 22.79 -8.40
C GLU A 297 -10.08 23.21 -8.62
N LEU A 298 -9.49 22.82 -9.75
CA LEU A 298 -8.13 23.20 -10.14
C LEU A 298 -8.19 23.88 -11.52
N PRO A 299 -8.66 25.14 -11.61
CA PRO A 299 -8.82 25.81 -12.89
C PRO A 299 -7.48 25.96 -13.62
N ASN A 300 -7.50 25.80 -14.94
CA ASN A 300 -6.30 25.81 -15.79
C ASN A 300 -5.24 24.76 -15.37
N PHE A 301 -5.71 23.57 -14.98
CA PHE A 301 -4.85 22.43 -14.69
C PHE A 301 -3.96 22.09 -15.90
N GLU A 302 -2.65 22.19 -15.71
CA GLU A 302 -1.73 22.10 -16.83
C GLU A 302 -1.51 20.66 -17.30
N ASN A 303 -1.15 20.52 -18.58
CA ASN A 303 -0.64 19.28 -19.12
C ASN A 303 0.87 19.19 -18.88
N ASN A 304 1.38 18.01 -18.56
CA ASN A 304 2.78 17.76 -18.19
C ASN A 304 3.15 18.38 -16.82
N LEU A 305 2.68 17.74 -15.74
CA LEU A 305 3.00 18.11 -14.37
C LEU A 305 4.10 17.20 -13.82
N TRP A 306 5.11 17.76 -13.20
CA TRP A 306 6.11 16.97 -12.49
C TRP A 306 5.48 16.26 -11.30
N THR A 307 5.82 14.99 -11.12
CA THR A 307 5.52 14.26 -9.89
C THR A 307 6.77 14.23 -9.00
N SER A 308 6.66 13.82 -7.74
CA SER A 308 7.81 13.70 -6.83
C SER A 308 8.80 12.60 -7.21
N GLN A 309 8.38 11.61 -8.02
CA GLN A 309 9.17 10.43 -8.37
C GLN A 309 10.33 10.71 -9.33
N THR A 310 11.38 9.89 -9.20
CA THR A 310 12.52 9.78 -10.11
C THR A 310 12.66 8.34 -10.55
N LEU A 311 13.09 8.13 -11.81
CA LEU A 311 13.30 6.81 -12.38
C LEU A 311 14.71 6.68 -12.97
N GLY A 312 15.63 6.08 -12.22
CA GLY A 312 17.04 6.05 -12.61
C GLY A 312 17.56 7.48 -12.78
N SER A 313 18.10 7.81 -13.95
CA SER A 313 18.52 9.18 -14.30
C SER A 313 17.37 10.09 -14.79
N ASN A 314 16.17 9.54 -14.95
CA ASN A 314 14.99 10.27 -15.41
C ASN A 314 14.11 10.73 -14.23
N SER A 315 13.17 11.61 -14.54
CA SER A 315 12.12 12.09 -13.64
C SER A 315 10.75 11.75 -14.22
N VAL A 316 9.75 11.59 -13.37
CA VAL A 316 8.40 11.20 -13.79
C VAL A 316 7.50 12.42 -13.88
N LYS A 317 6.74 12.51 -14.98
CA LYS A 317 5.70 13.53 -15.16
C LYS A 317 4.34 12.91 -15.47
N LEU A 318 3.28 13.62 -15.08
CA LEU A 318 1.89 13.38 -15.44
C LEU A 318 1.51 14.15 -16.71
N GLN A 319 1.04 13.45 -17.72
CA GLN A 319 0.25 14.04 -18.82
C GLN A 319 -1.23 14.04 -18.41
N SER A 320 -1.70 15.15 -17.85
CA SER A 320 -3.04 15.26 -17.24
C SER A 320 -4.18 15.02 -18.23
N ALA A 321 -4.00 15.40 -19.50
CA ALA A 321 -5.00 15.19 -20.56
C ALA A 321 -5.35 13.71 -20.83
N SER A 322 -4.56 12.77 -20.32
CA SER A 322 -4.86 11.33 -20.40
C SER A 322 -4.58 10.59 -19.09
N PHE A 323 -4.25 11.33 -18.02
CA PHE A 323 -3.76 10.78 -16.75
C PHE A 323 -2.69 9.68 -16.89
N LYS A 324 -1.69 9.93 -17.76
CA LYS A 324 -0.56 9.02 -18.03
C LYS A 324 0.73 9.52 -17.42
N PHE A 325 1.57 8.61 -16.93
CA PHE A 325 2.90 8.94 -16.42
C PHE A 325 3.98 8.57 -17.41
N ASN A 326 4.98 9.43 -17.56
CA ASN A 326 6.10 9.21 -18.46
C ASN A 326 7.41 9.60 -17.78
N ALA A 327 8.45 8.81 -18.03
CA ALA A 327 9.81 9.15 -17.64
C ALA A 327 10.45 10.07 -18.69
N VAL A 328 11.01 11.19 -18.25
CA VAL A 328 11.72 12.16 -19.10
C VAL A 328 12.98 12.66 -18.37
N PRO A 329 13.98 13.22 -19.06
CA PRO A 329 15.13 13.82 -18.39
C PRO A 329 14.70 14.87 -17.37
N GLY A 330 15.32 14.89 -16.19
CA GLY A 330 14.97 15.86 -15.14
C GLY A 330 15.18 17.32 -15.55
N SER A 331 16.00 17.57 -16.58
CA SER A 331 16.20 18.88 -17.20
C SER A 331 15.06 19.34 -18.11
N ALA A 332 14.08 18.47 -18.41
CA ALA A 332 12.97 18.81 -19.30
C ALA A 332 12.10 19.93 -18.72
N ASN A 333 11.53 20.74 -19.61
CA ASN A 333 10.65 21.83 -19.24
C ASN A 333 9.22 21.30 -19.06
N ASN A 334 8.77 21.18 -17.81
CA ASN A 334 7.39 20.84 -17.47
C ASN A 334 6.92 21.75 -16.30
N SER A 335 5.73 21.48 -15.77
CA SER A 335 5.08 22.38 -14.81
C SER A 335 4.98 21.76 -13.43
N ALA A 336 4.77 22.58 -12.40
CA ALA A 336 4.59 22.11 -11.03
C ALA A 336 3.21 22.51 -10.51
N HIS A 337 2.62 21.59 -9.76
CA HIS A 337 1.45 21.83 -8.93
C HIS A 337 1.81 21.36 -7.53
N CYS A 338 1.43 22.08 -6.47
CA CYS A 338 1.81 21.72 -5.11
C CYS A 338 0.63 21.14 -4.34
N VAL A 339 0.93 20.21 -3.45
CA VAL A 339 -0.02 19.58 -2.53
C VAL A 339 0.59 19.56 -1.12
N ARG A 340 -0.25 19.45 -0.10
CA ARG A 340 0.13 19.25 1.30
C ARG A 340 -0.79 18.25 1.99
N GLY A 341 -0.44 17.87 3.21
CA GLY A 341 -1.14 16.84 3.99
C GLY A 341 -0.48 15.46 3.85
N ALA A 342 -0.98 14.47 4.58
CA ALA A 342 -0.47 13.10 4.54
C ALA A 342 -1.45 12.22 3.78
N TYR A 343 -1.03 11.68 2.63
CA TYR A 343 -1.80 10.64 1.94
C TYR A 343 -1.33 9.27 2.39
N SER A 344 -2.24 8.39 2.80
CA SER A 344 -1.91 7.06 3.34
C SER A 344 -1.07 6.19 2.40
N TYR A 345 -1.11 6.44 1.08
CA TYR A 345 -0.31 5.72 0.07
C TYR A 345 1.16 6.13 0.03
N SER A 346 1.53 7.22 0.70
CA SER A 346 2.93 7.65 0.85
C SER A 346 3.70 6.81 1.88
N GLN A 347 3.02 5.97 2.65
CA GLN A 347 3.65 5.03 3.58
C GLN A 347 4.30 3.87 2.82
N PRO A 348 5.46 3.37 3.28
CA PRO A 348 6.11 2.21 2.67
C PRO A 348 5.14 1.03 2.63
N PRO A 349 5.15 0.23 1.55
CA PRO A 349 4.27 -0.92 1.44
C PRO A 349 4.32 -1.82 2.67
N MET A 350 3.13 -2.17 3.19
CA MET A 350 3.01 -3.03 4.36
C MET A 350 2.29 -4.30 3.96
N TYR A 351 3.08 -5.25 3.47
CA TYR A 351 2.60 -6.51 2.94
C TYR A 351 2.73 -7.64 3.96
N GLU A 352 1.72 -8.50 4.02
CA GLU A 352 1.80 -9.80 4.69
C GLU A 352 1.40 -10.90 3.72
N THR A 353 2.24 -11.92 3.61
CA THR A 353 1.94 -13.11 2.81
C THR A 353 1.16 -14.11 3.64
N THR A 354 0.08 -14.65 3.08
CA THR A 354 -0.71 -15.68 3.75
C THR A 354 -0.27 -17.08 3.32
N SER A 355 -0.70 -18.10 4.07
CA SER A 355 -0.52 -19.51 3.69
C SER A 355 -1.30 -19.93 2.43
N ALA A 356 -2.22 -19.08 1.94
CA ALA A 356 -3.00 -19.31 0.73
C ALA A 356 -2.33 -18.72 -0.53
N ASP A 357 -1.04 -18.37 -0.47
CA ASP A 357 -0.30 -17.69 -1.54
C ASP A 357 -0.99 -16.37 -1.99
N THR A 358 -1.54 -15.63 -1.04
CA THR A 358 -2.06 -14.26 -1.25
C THR A 358 -1.20 -13.23 -0.51
N VAL A 359 -1.36 -11.96 -0.87
CA VAL A 359 -0.67 -10.82 -0.25
C VAL A 359 -1.71 -9.84 0.27
N ILE A 360 -1.69 -9.58 1.56
CA ILE A 360 -2.50 -8.53 2.19
C ILE A 360 -1.69 -7.22 2.16
N ASP A 361 -2.24 -6.15 1.60
CA ASP A 361 -1.70 -4.80 1.72
C ASP A 361 -2.45 -4.04 2.83
N TYR A 362 -1.81 -3.91 3.98
CA TYR A 362 -2.40 -3.23 5.14
C TYR A 362 -2.61 -1.74 4.92
N ARG A 363 -1.95 -1.12 3.93
CA ARG A 363 -2.20 0.30 3.63
C ARG A 363 -3.53 0.52 2.92
N THR A 364 -4.01 -0.48 2.19
CA THR A 364 -5.16 -0.33 1.27
C THR A 364 -6.36 -1.19 1.66
N GLY A 365 -6.16 -2.21 2.51
CA GLY A 365 -7.20 -3.19 2.84
C GLY A 365 -7.51 -4.17 1.70
N LEU A 366 -6.61 -4.25 0.72
CA LEU A 366 -6.72 -5.16 -0.41
C LEU A 366 -5.93 -6.43 -0.16
N GLU A 367 -6.50 -7.54 -0.61
CA GLU A 367 -5.80 -8.82 -0.72
C GLU A 367 -5.61 -9.15 -2.19
N TRP A 368 -4.37 -9.45 -2.55
CA TRP A 368 -3.92 -9.69 -3.90
C TRP A 368 -3.56 -11.15 -4.10
N ASP A 369 -3.80 -11.67 -5.31
CA ASP A 369 -3.06 -12.86 -5.75
C ASP A 369 -1.57 -12.54 -5.68
N ARG A 370 -0.78 -13.41 -5.03
CA ARG A 370 0.68 -13.25 -5.00
C ARG A 370 1.30 -13.47 -6.38
N CYS A 371 0.74 -14.40 -7.16
CA CYS A 371 1.22 -14.72 -8.51
C CYS A 371 0.34 -14.13 -9.61
N PRO A 372 0.92 -13.73 -10.76
CA PRO A 372 0.16 -13.53 -11.97
C PRO A 372 -0.65 -14.78 -12.34
N GLN A 373 -1.81 -14.60 -12.97
CA GLN A 373 -2.67 -15.70 -13.41
C GLN A 373 -1.89 -16.74 -14.22
N GLY A 374 -2.04 -18.02 -13.87
CA GLY A 374 -1.33 -19.15 -14.48
C GLY A 374 -0.01 -19.54 -13.80
N LEU A 375 0.49 -18.74 -12.86
CA LEU A 375 1.62 -19.08 -11.99
C LEU A 375 1.14 -19.42 -10.57
N SER A 376 1.89 -20.25 -9.86
CA SER A 376 1.58 -20.68 -8.49
C SER A 376 2.84 -20.87 -7.63
N THR A 377 2.63 -21.20 -6.35
CA THR A 377 3.62 -21.29 -5.25
C THR A 377 4.06 -19.92 -4.73
N SER A 378 4.64 -19.91 -3.54
CA SER A 378 5.20 -18.70 -2.90
C SER A 378 6.26 -17.96 -3.74
N SER A 379 6.90 -18.65 -4.70
CA SER A 379 7.87 -18.06 -5.63
C SER A 379 7.30 -17.74 -7.01
N CYS A 380 6.05 -18.12 -7.29
CA CYS A 380 5.43 -17.98 -8.61
C CYS A 380 6.24 -18.64 -9.74
N SER A 381 6.97 -19.72 -9.45
CA SER A 381 7.89 -20.38 -10.40
C SER A 381 7.28 -21.60 -11.09
N VAL A 382 6.08 -22.03 -10.68
CA VAL A 382 5.38 -23.19 -11.25
C VAL A 382 4.26 -22.69 -12.16
N GLY A 383 4.12 -23.33 -13.32
CA GLY A 383 3.10 -23.02 -14.31
C GLY A 383 3.60 -22.09 -15.41
N THR A 384 2.69 -21.46 -16.12
CA THR A 384 3.01 -20.47 -17.16
C THR A 384 2.04 -19.33 -17.00
N ALA A 385 2.56 -18.11 -16.95
CA ALA A 385 1.70 -16.94 -16.90
C ALA A 385 0.80 -16.95 -18.14
N ASN A 386 -0.51 -16.76 -17.94
CA ASN A 386 -1.52 -16.89 -18.98
C ASN A 386 -2.05 -15.50 -19.35
N PRO A 387 -1.64 -14.91 -20.50
CA PRO A 387 -2.28 -13.71 -20.99
C PRO A 387 -3.73 -14.03 -21.39
N MET A 388 -4.66 -13.16 -21.03
CA MET A 388 -6.09 -13.34 -21.32
C MET A 388 -6.68 -12.05 -21.85
N ASN A 389 -7.66 -12.17 -22.74
CA ASN A 389 -8.47 -11.01 -23.11
C ASN A 389 -9.29 -10.53 -21.91
N TRP A 390 -9.83 -9.32 -22.00
CA TRP A 390 -10.45 -8.64 -20.86
C TRP A 390 -11.65 -9.42 -20.29
N GLY A 391 -12.55 -9.93 -21.13
CA GLY A 391 -13.71 -10.71 -20.66
C GLY A 391 -13.30 -12.01 -19.94
N ALA A 392 -12.32 -12.73 -20.49
CA ALA A 392 -11.77 -13.93 -19.86
C ALA A 392 -11.07 -13.61 -18.53
N ALA A 393 -10.38 -12.46 -18.43
CA ALA A 393 -9.75 -12.01 -17.19
C ALA A 393 -10.78 -11.75 -16.07
N LEU A 394 -11.90 -11.09 -16.40
CA LEU A 394 -12.99 -10.84 -15.45
C LEU A 394 -13.54 -12.15 -14.88
N LEU A 395 -13.85 -13.11 -15.75
CA LEU A 395 -14.34 -14.44 -15.37
C LEU A 395 -13.31 -15.24 -14.56
N ALA A 396 -12.03 -15.20 -14.96
CA ALA A 396 -10.96 -15.92 -14.27
C ALA A 396 -10.79 -15.44 -12.81
N CYS A 397 -10.83 -14.12 -12.59
CA CYS A 397 -10.77 -13.58 -11.24
C CYS A 397 -12.02 -13.89 -10.42
N GLN A 398 -13.22 -13.75 -10.99
CA GLN A 398 -14.45 -14.10 -10.28
C GLN A 398 -14.50 -15.59 -9.90
N GLY A 399 -13.94 -16.46 -10.74
CA GLY A 399 -13.84 -17.90 -10.51
C GLY A 399 -13.00 -18.30 -9.30
N LYS A 400 -12.21 -17.38 -8.72
CA LYS A 400 -11.45 -17.62 -7.48
C LYS A 400 -12.31 -17.59 -6.21
N GLY A 401 -13.57 -17.18 -6.32
CA GLY A 401 -14.53 -17.14 -5.23
C GLY A 401 -14.93 -15.72 -4.83
N THR A 402 -15.66 -15.61 -3.73
CA THR A 402 -16.30 -14.37 -3.30
C THR A 402 -15.32 -13.20 -3.19
N GLY A 403 -15.68 -12.08 -3.82
CA GLY A 403 -14.94 -10.81 -3.75
C GLY A 403 -13.77 -10.69 -4.73
N TRP A 404 -13.30 -11.79 -5.33
CA TRP A 404 -12.20 -11.76 -6.29
C TRP A 404 -12.63 -11.16 -7.62
N ARG A 405 -11.78 -10.30 -8.17
CA ARG A 405 -12.02 -9.58 -9.41
C ARG A 405 -10.72 -9.05 -10.01
N VAL A 406 -10.79 -8.57 -11.25
CA VAL A 406 -9.71 -7.80 -11.84
C VAL A 406 -9.64 -6.44 -11.11
N PRO A 407 -8.45 -5.96 -10.73
CA PRO A 407 -8.29 -4.68 -10.05
C PRO A 407 -8.76 -3.52 -10.93
N THR A 408 -9.31 -2.49 -10.31
CA THR A 408 -9.45 -1.19 -10.96
C THR A 408 -8.06 -0.63 -11.26
N ARG A 409 -8.01 0.39 -12.11
CA ARG A 409 -6.78 1.12 -12.42
C ARG A 409 -6.09 1.64 -11.16
N ASN A 410 -6.83 2.26 -10.25
CA ASN A 410 -6.24 2.85 -9.05
C ASN A 410 -5.70 1.77 -8.09
N GLU A 411 -6.38 0.64 -7.99
CA GLU A 411 -5.91 -0.49 -7.18
C GLU A 411 -4.62 -1.06 -7.74
N LEU A 412 -4.55 -1.30 -9.05
CA LEU A 412 -3.33 -1.89 -9.63
C LEU A 412 -2.13 -0.94 -9.54
N ILE A 413 -2.36 0.38 -9.54
CA ILE A 413 -1.28 1.35 -9.29
C ILE A 413 -0.85 1.38 -7.82
N SER A 414 -1.70 1.00 -6.86
CA SER A 414 -1.32 0.99 -5.44
C SER A 414 -0.18 0.02 -5.09
N ILE A 415 0.02 -1.01 -5.92
CA ILE A 415 1.13 -1.96 -5.82
C ILE A 415 2.30 -1.66 -6.78
N LEU A 416 2.18 -0.62 -7.60
CA LEU A 416 3.27 -0.16 -8.46
C LEU A 416 4.34 0.52 -7.60
N ASP A 417 5.56 -0.04 -7.58
CA ASP A 417 6.69 0.55 -6.86
C ASP A 417 7.34 1.66 -7.70
N MET A 418 6.84 2.88 -7.51
CA MET A 418 7.35 4.07 -8.18
C MET A 418 8.55 4.71 -7.47
N GLY A 419 9.01 4.12 -6.35
CA GLY A 419 10.18 4.55 -5.58
C GLY A 419 11.44 3.72 -5.87
N LYS A 420 11.32 2.60 -6.58
CA LYS A 420 12.43 1.71 -6.96
C LYS A 420 13.51 2.48 -7.74
N VAL A 421 14.66 2.73 -7.09
CA VAL A 421 15.83 3.37 -7.71
C VAL A 421 16.54 2.35 -8.60
N PHE A 422 16.58 2.59 -9.92
CA PHE A 422 17.26 1.71 -10.86
C PHE A 422 18.76 1.94 -10.87
N SER A 423 19.53 0.95 -10.40
CA SER A 423 20.97 0.81 -10.69
C SER A 423 21.20 -0.14 -11.87
N GLY A 424 20.51 0.10 -13.00
CA GLY A 424 20.87 -0.51 -14.29
C GLY A 424 20.32 -1.89 -14.65
N ALA A 425 19.35 -2.47 -13.92
CA ALA A 425 18.71 -3.73 -14.31
C ALA A 425 17.21 -3.55 -14.60
N SER A 426 16.79 -3.85 -15.84
CA SER A 426 15.40 -3.91 -16.30
C SER A 426 14.61 -4.98 -15.53
N GLY A 427 13.75 -4.56 -14.61
CA GLY A 427 12.83 -5.40 -13.85
C GLY A 427 11.48 -4.72 -13.68
N PRO A 428 10.45 -5.43 -13.18
CA PRO A 428 9.13 -4.85 -12.99
C PRO A 428 9.14 -3.77 -11.89
N PHE A 429 8.30 -2.75 -12.04
CA PHE A 429 8.01 -1.68 -11.08
C PHE A 429 7.07 -2.17 -9.98
N ILE A 430 7.55 -3.15 -9.23
CA ILE A 430 6.83 -3.77 -8.12
C ILE A 430 7.86 -4.30 -7.13
N ASP A 431 7.44 -4.48 -5.88
CA ASP A 431 8.18 -5.29 -4.92
C ASP A 431 8.20 -6.74 -5.42
N ASP A 432 9.34 -7.16 -5.97
CA ASP A 432 9.54 -8.48 -6.59
C ASP A 432 9.84 -9.58 -5.56
N VAL A 433 10.04 -9.22 -4.29
CA VAL A 433 10.07 -10.16 -3.17
C VAL A 433 8.65 -10.53 -2.77
N THR A 434 7.76 -9.53 -2.71
CA THR A 434 6.34 -9.73 -2.39
C THR A 434 5.53 -10.25 -3.58
N PHE A 435 5.86 -9.85 -4.80
CA PHE A 435 5.19 -10.29 -6.03
C PHE A 435 6.21 -10.92 -6.99
N PRO A 436 6.74 -12.10 -6.66
CA PRO A 436 7.79 -12.73 -7.44
C PRO A 436 7.32 -13.14 -8.84
N ASN A 437 8.27 -13.21 -9.77
CA ASN A 437 8.04 -13.52 -11.19
C ASN A 437 6.95 -12.66 -11.87
N THR A 438 6.75 -11.44 -11.38
CA THR A 438 5.94 -10.44 -12.09
C THR A 438 6.69 -10.01 -13.36
N GLY A 439 6.14 -10.29 -14.54
CA GLY A 439 6.75 -9.82 -15.79
C GLY A 439 6.69 -8.30 -15.93
N ALA A 440 7.74 -7.68 -16.48
CA ALA A 440 7.80 -6.26 -16.86
C ALA A 440 7.00 -6.01 -18.15
N VAL A 441 5.67 -6.15 -18.06
CA VAL A 441 4.73 -6.06 -19.18
C VAL A 441 3.41 -5.42 -18.72
N LEU A 442 2.49 -5.26 -19.67
CA LEU A 442 1.13 -4.78 -19.46
C LEU A 442 0.23 -5.76 -18.69
N TYR A 443 -0.42 -5.25 -17.65
CA TYR A 443 -1.45 -5.94 -16.87
C TYR A 443 -2.81 -5.26 -17.07
N SER A 444 -3.85 -6.09 -17.17
CA SER A 444 -5.23 -5.68 -17.39
C SER A 444 -5.84 -5.10 -16.12
N THR A 445 -6.66 -4.05 -16.28
CA THR A 445 -7.54 -3.51 -15.23
C THR A 445 -9.01 -3.70 -15.63
N SER A 446 -9.91 -3.65 -14.65
CA SER A 446 -11.37 -3.67 -14.87
C SER A 446 -11.92 -2.32 -15.34
N THR A 447 -11.09 -1.29 -15.38
CA THR A 447 -11.43 0.08 -15.77
C THR A 447 -11.43 0.24 -17.29
N SER A 448 -12.58 0.59 -17.86
CA SER A 448 -12.69 0.94 -19.28
C SER A 448 -12.09 2.32 -19.55
N ASP A 449 -11.54 2.54 -20.75
CA ASP A 449 -11.05 3.86 -21.13
C ASP A 449 -12.24 4.83 -21.34
N PRO A 450 -12.26 6.00 -20.69
CA PRO A 450 -13.39 6.94 -20.80
C PRO A 450 -13.57 7.54 -22.20
N SER A 451 -12.51 7.57 -23.02
CA SER A 451 -12.56 8.06 -24.40
C SER A 451 -12.93 6.98 -25.42
N ASP A 452 -12.80 5.70 -25.06
CA ASP A 452 -13.10 4.56 -25.93
C ASP A 452 -13.45 3.32 -25.09
N ALA A 453 -14.74 3.09 -24.86
CA ALA A 453 -15.22 2.00 -24.02
C ALA A 453 -14.94 0.58 -24.57
N ALA A 454 -14.53 0.45 -25.84
CA ALA A 454 -14.05 -0.81 -26.40
C ALA A 454 -12.62 -1.16 -25.95
N LYS A 455 -11.96 -0.23 -25.24
CA LYS A 455 -10.65 -0.40 -24.63
C LYS A 455 -10.74 -0.41 -23.10
N ASN A 456 -9.77 -1.07 -22.48
CA ASN A 456 -9.53 -0.98 -21.04
C ASN A 456 -8.15 -0.38 -20.75
N ILE A 457 -8.01 0.27 -19.61
CA ILE A 457 -6.73 0.86 -19.20
C ILE A 457 -5.81 -0.26 -18.71
N GLY A 458 -4.56 -0.25 -19.16
CA GLY A 458 -3.53 -1.19 -18.70
C GLY A 458 -2.49 -0.49 -17.84
N ILE A 459 -1.91 -1.22 -16.88
CA ILE A 459 -0.74 -0.76 -16.11
C ILE A 459 0.48 -1.52 -16.60
N ASP A 460 1.52 -0.79 -17.03
CA ASP A 460 2.78 -1.39 -17.48
C ASP A 460 3.82 -1.39 -16.36
N PHE A 461 4.10 -2.58 -15.84
CA PHE A 461 5.15 -2.78 -14.86
C PHE A 461 6.56 -2.64 -15.45
N GLY A 462 6.74 -2.49 -16.75
CA GLY A 462 8.05 -2.24 -17.37
C GLY A 462 8.44 -0.77 -17.52
N THR A 463 7.52 0.18 -17.34
CA THR A 463 7.77 1.60 -17.64
C THR A 463 7.25 2.60 -16.59
N VAL A 464 6.71 2.14 -15.45
CA VAL A 464 5.98 2.95 -14.44
C VAL A 464 4.77 3.68 -15.02
N ALA A 465 4.37 3.34 -16.24
CA ALA A 465 3.35 4.08 -16.96
C ALA A 465 1.98 3.43 -16.79
N VAL A 466 0.99 4.29 -16.55
CA VAL A 466 -0.37 4.00 -17.03
C VAL A 466 -0.26 3.97 -18.55
N ALA A 467 -0.27 2.77 -19.11
CA ALA A 467 -0.02 2.56 -20.53
C ALA A 467 -1.21 3.05 -21.38
N PRO A 468 -1.02 3.25 -22.70
CA PRO A 468 -2.15 3.43 -23.60
C PRO A 468 -3.15 2.29 -23.44
N SER A 469 -4.43 2.64 -23.42
CA SER A 469 -5.53 1.68 -23.34
C SER A 469 -5.47 0.66 -24.47
N GLN A 470 -5.86 -0.57 -24.15
CA GLN A 470 -5.78 -1.71 -25.06
C GLN A 470 -7.20 -2.12 -25.44
N ILE A 471 -7.38 -2.56 -26.69
CA ILE A 471 -8.66 -3.13 -27.14
C ILE A 471 -8.95 -4.35 -26.26
N LYS A 472 -10.17 -4.47 -25.75
CA LYS A 472 -10.57 -5.51 -24.78
C LYS A 472 -10.36 -6.95 -25.26
N THR A 473 -10.21 -7.17 -26.57
CA THR A 473 -9.87 -8.47 -27.16
C THR A 473 -8.38 -8.83 -27.10
N THR A 474 -7.51 -7.87 -26.78
CA THR A 474 -6.06 -8.05 -26.64
C THR A 474 -5.77 -8.85 -25.37
N ALA A 475 -4.91 -9.86 -25.48
CA ALA A 475 -4.53 -10.67 -24.33
C ALA A 475 -3.43 -9.99 -23.50
N LEU A 476 -3.73 -9.69 -22.24
CA LEU A 476 -2.83 -9.02 -21.28
C LEU A 476 -2.56 -9.92 -20.06
N ARG A 477 -1.53 -9.60 -19.27
CA ARG A 477 -1.34 -10.26 -17.97
C ARG A 477 -2.45 -9.86 -17.00
N VAL A 478 -2.74 -10.73 -16.04
CA VAL A 478 -3.82 -10.53 -15.06
C VAL A 478 -3.30 -10.88 -13.69
N ARG A 479 -3.68 -10.07 -12.71
CA ARG A 479 -3.56 -10.35 -11.28
C ARG A 479 -4.92 -10.01 -10.68
N CYS A 480 -5.44 -10.85 -9.79
CA CYS A 480 -6.73 -10.60 -9.16
C CYS A 480 -6.53 -9.93 -7.80
N VAL A 481 -7.57 -9.24 -7.37
CA VAL A 481 -7.64 -8.58 -6.07
C VAL A 481 -9.03 -8.80 -5.47
N ARG A 482 -9.13 -8.71 -4.15
CA ARG A 482 -10.38 -8.55 -3.41
C ARG A 482 -10.22 -7.58 -2.25
N SER A 483 -11.33 -7.02 -1.80
CA SER A 483 -11.36 -6.22 -0.58
C SER A 483 -11.50 -7.14 0.64
N LEU A 484 -10.70 -6.92 1.69
CA LEU A 484 -10.84 -7.65 2.95
C LEU A 484 -12.04 -7.17 3.78
N PHE A 485 -12.54 -5.97 3.49
CA PHE A 485 -13.72 -5.37 4.13
C PHE A 485 -14.68 -4.83 3.08
N PRO A 486 -15.99 -5.07 3.24
CA PRO A 486 -17.02 -4.50 2.38
C PRO A 486 -17.00 -2.97 2.38
#